data_AF-A0AAN9FGD3-F1
#
_entry.id   AF-A0AAN9FGD3-F1
#
_cell.length_a   1.000
_cell.length_b   1.000
_cell.length_c   1.000
_cell.angle_alpha   90.00
_cell.angle_beta   90.00
_cell.angle_gamma   90.00
#
_symmetry.space_group_name_H-M   'P 1'
#
loop_
_entity.id
_entity.type
_entity.pdbx_description
1 polymer ?
#
loop_
_entity_poly.entity_id
_entity_poly.type
_entity_poly.pdbx_seq_one_letter_code
_entity_poly.pdbx_strand_id
1 'polypeptide(L)'
;MKSSQEEMKWLKNCYVEDGEDIQEIFKDVETWLESWFDYIKPWNEDIVIGQRFTWMRCAGIPLHARNESFFRTIMGCLGTYMDEYENTRNKKRLDVARIRVRTSTLQLVMRTMRIKINGKIFVIRMIKELFVENEHKKFEKEAKGNMVEEKEEDKSSEESVFSQYDAVELEYSDE
;
A
#
# COMPACT_ATOMS: atom_id res chain seq x y z
N MET A 1 8.16 15.52 -29.34
CA MET A 1 9.38 16.16 -28.83
C MET A 1 9.15 17.65 -28.76
N LYS A 2 8.52 18.12 -27.68
CA LYS A 2 8.50 19.55 -27.34
C LYS A 2 9.62 19.78 -26.32
N SER A 3 10.25 20.94 -26.48
CA SER A 3 11.58 21.30 -26.01
C SER A 3 11.73 21.21 -24.48
N SER A 4 12.66 20.35 -24.02
CA SER A 4 13.10 20.22 -22.62
C SER A 4 13.62 21.53 -22.00
N GLN A 5 13.84 22.59 -22.79
CA GLN A 5 14.34 23.88 -22.30
C GLN A 5 13.29 24.76 -21.60
N GLU A 6 11.99 24.58 -21.88
CA GLU A 6 10.94 25.36 -21.19
C GLU A 6 10.52 24.73 -19.84
N GLU A 7 10.75 23.43 -19.66
CA GLU A 7 10.27 22.67 -18.49
C GLU A 7 11.08 22.92 -17.21
N MET A 8 12.24 23.58 -17.28
CA MET A 8 13.18 23.76 -16.15
C MET A 8 13.31 25.21 -15.65
N LYS A 9 12.43 26.13 -16.07
CA LYS A 9 12.48 27.54 -15.67
C LYS A 9 12.27 27.76 -14.16
N TRP A 10 11.63 26.82 -13.48
CA TRP A 10 11.24 26.91 -12.07
C TRP A 10 12.37 26.59 -11.09
N LEU A 11 13.38 25.79 -11.48
CA LEU A 11 14.51 25.43 -10.62
C LEU A 11 15.36 26.66 -10.22
N LYS A 12 15.21 27.80 -10.92
CA LYS A 12 15.94 29.05 -10.66
C LYS A 12 15.64 29.72 -9.32
N ASN A 13 14.55 29.34 -8.65
CA ASN A 13 14.13 29.96 -7.38
C ASN A 13 14.25 29.01 -6.18
N CYS A 14 14.85 27.83 -6.37
CA CYS A 14 15.06 26.87 -5.30
C CYS A 14 16.53 26.95 -4.87
N TYR A 15 16.77 27.23 -3.58
CA TYR A 15 18.10 27.25 -2.98
C TYR A 15 18.22 26.11 -1.96
N VAL A 16 19.35 25.41 -1.96
CA VAL A 16 19.76 24.58 -0.82
C VAL A 16 20.29 25.51 0.27
N GLU A 17 20.22 25.11 1.55
CA GLU A 17 20.67 25.93 2.69
C GLU A 17 22.11 26.47 2.55
N ASP A 18 22.95 25.83 1.72
CA ASP A 18 24.33 26.22 1.42
C ASP A 18 24.49 27.18 0.21
N GLY A 19 23.39 27.67 -0.37
CA GLY A 19 23.43 28.63 -1.49
C GLY A 19 23.79 28.03 -2.84
N GLU A 20 23.88 26.71 -2.95
CA GLU A 20 24.04 25.99 -4.21
C GLU A 20 22.77 26.10 -5.07
N ASP A 21 22.96 26.35 -6.37
CA ASP A 21 21.85 26.41 -7.34
C ASP A 21 21.34 24.99 -7.59
N ILE A 22 20.07 24.75 -7.21
CA ILE A 22 19.41 23.46 -7.39
C ILE A 22 19.44 23.02 -8.87
N GLN A 23 19.55 23.93 -9.84
CA GLN A 23 19.75 23.60 -11.26
C GLN A 23 21.04 22.81 -11.52
N GLU A 24 22.14 23.15 -10.84
CA GLU A 24 23.45 22.53 -11.06
C GLU A 24 23.46 21.11 -10.49
N ILE A 25 22.94 20.95 -9.27
CA ILE A 25 22.73 19.63 -8.66
C ILE A 25 21.81 18.78 -9.54
N PHE A 26 20.68 19.33 -10.01
CA PHE A 26 19.75 18.58 -10.85
C PHE A 26 20.40 18.08 -12.13
N LYS A 27 21.23 18.88 -12.82
CA LYS A 27 21.94 18.43 -14.02
C LYS A 27 22.86 17.24 -13.75
N ASP A 28 23.53 17.25 -12.60
CA ASP A 28 24.46 16.18 -12.24
C ASP A 28 23.75 14.87 -11.87
N VAL A 29 22.49 14.95 -11.41
CA VAL A 29 21.70 13.78 -11.01
C VAL A 29 20.51 13.47 -11.93
N GLU A 30 20.27 14.25 -12.98
CA GLU A 30 19.08 14.15 -13.85
C GLU A 30 18.93 12.75 -14.43
N THR A 31 20.01 12.26 -15.05
CA THR A 31 20.06 10.91 -15.65
C THR A 31 19.86 9.80 -14.62
N TRP A 32 20.33 10.00 -13.38
CA TRP A 32 20.08 9.06 -12.29
C TRP A 32 18.61 9.09 -11.89
N LEU A 33 18.02 10.27 -11.73
CA LEU A 33 16.63 10.45 -11.35
C LEU A 33 15.65 9.90 -12.41
N GLU A 34 15.92 10.12 -13.70
CA GLU A 34 15.14 9.58 -14.82
C GLU A 34 15.13 8.04 -14.86
N SER A 35 16.11 7.37 -14.24
CA SER A 35 16.11 5.92 -14.14
C SER A 35 15.11 5.37 -13.11
N TRP A 36 14.66 6.20 -12.16
CA TRP A 36 13.77 5.79 -11.06
C TRP A 36 12.36 6.37 -11.19
N PHE A 37 12.21 7.55 -11.79
CA PHE A 37 10.95 8.29 -11.80
C PHE A 37 10.47 8.56 -13.23
N ASP A 38 9.15 8.38 -13.44
CA ASP A 38 8.51 8.72 -14.71
C ASP A 38 8.53 10.23 -14.99
N TYR A 39 8.45 11.05 -13.94
CA TYR A 39 8.58 12.51 -14.02
C TYR A 39 8.89 13.11 -12.64
N ILE A 40 9.54 14.28 -12.65
CA ILE A 40 9.80 15.08 -11.46
C ILE A 40 9.25 16.48 -11.70
N LYS A 41 8.59 17.03 -10.69
CA LYS A 41 8.04 18.39 -10.75
C LYS A 41 8.18 19.09 -9.40
N PRO A 42 8.12 20.43 -9.38
CA PRO A 42 8.09 21.19 -8.13
C PRO A 42 6.91 20.77 -7.28
N TRP A 43 7.12 20.81 -5.97
CA TRP A 43 6.00 20.82 -5.05
C TRP A 43 5.18 22.10 -5.25
N ASN A 44 3.85 21.97 -5.20
CA ASN A 44 2.89 23.05 -5.13
C ASN A 44 1.68 22.58 -4.32
N GLU A 45 0.88 23.53 -3.83
CA GLU A 45 -0.25 23.25 -2.94
C GLU A 45 -1.36 22.43 -3.61
N ASP A 46 -1.45 22.48 -4.94
CA ASP A 46 -2.44 21.72 -5.72
C ASP A 46 -2.06 20.23 -5.87
N ILE A 47 -0.82 19.85 -5.52
CA ILE A 47 -0.38 18.45 -5.54
C ILE A 47 -0.94 17.74 -4.30
N VAL A 48 -2.16 17.23 -4.46
CA VAL A 48 -2.78 16.33 -3.50
C VAL A 48 -2.62 14.89 -3.99
N ILE A 49 -2.11 14.01 -3.11
CA ILE A 49 -1.99 12.58 -3.40
C ILE A 49 -3.40 11.97 -3.46
N GLY A 50 -3.94 11.86 -4.67
CA GLY A 50 -5.30 11.35 -4.90
C GLY A 50 -5.43 9.83 -4.74
N GLN A 51 -4.32 9.08 -4.79
CA GLN A 51 -4.30 7.63 -4.66
C GLN A 51 -3.08 7.17 -3.89
N ARG A 52 -3.25 6.13 -3.07
CA ARG A 52 -2.18 5.49 -2.31
C ARG A 52 -2.22 3.99 -2.46
N PHE A 53 -1.11 3.34 -2.17
CA PHE A 53 -1.04 1.90 -1.98
C PHE A 53 -1.21 1.56 -0.50
N THR A 54 -2.01 0.53 -0.20
CA THR A 54 -2.17 0.04 1.16
C THR A 54 -2.33 -1.47 1.16
N TRP A 55 -1.93 -2.10 2.27
CA TRP A 55 -2.10 -3.53 2.48
C TRP A 55 -3.42 -3.81 3.21
N MET A 56 -4.16 -4.78 2.70
CA MET A 56 -5.40 -5.30 3.26
C MET A 56 -5.17 -6.71 3.77
N ARG A 57 -5.53 -6.98 5.03
CA ARG A 57 -5.61 -8.34 5.59
C ARG A 57 -7.02 -8.87 5.41
N CYS A 58 -7.13 -10.00 4.75
CA CYS A 58 -8.38 -10.69 4.51
C CYS A 58 -8.36 -12.05 5.19
N ALA A 59 -9.28 -12.28 6.12
CA ALA A 59 -9.45 -13.54 6.84
C ALA A 59 -10.81 -14.18 6.48
N GLY A 60 -10.90 -15.51 6.62
CA GLY A 60 -12.12 -16.27 6.28
C GLY A 60 -12.27 -16.59 4.80
N ILE A 61 -11.21 -16.45 4.00
CA ILE A 61 -11.22 -16.82 2.58
C ILE A 61 -11.19 -18.34 2.42
N PRO A 62 -12.14 -18.94 1.69
CA PRO A 62 -12.12 -20.38 1.42
C PRO A 62 -10.91 -20.77 0.57
N LEU A 63 -10.30 -21.92 0.87
CA LEU A 63 -9.08 -22.38 0.20
C LEU A 63 -9.24 -22.55 -1.32
N HIS A 64 -10.40 -23.05 -1.76
CA HIS A 64 -10.69 -23.27 -3.19
C HIS A 64 -10.81 -21.96 -3.97
N ALA A 65 -11.32 -20.90 -3.34
CA ALA A 65 -11.48 -19.59 -3.95
C ALA A 65 -10.24 -18.69 -3.81
N ARG A 66 -9.15 -19.15 -3.18
CA ARG A 66 -7.96 -18.33 -2.90
C ARG A 66 -7.07 -18.17 -4.14
N ASN A 67 -7.54 -17.40 -5.11
CA ASN A 67 -6.85 -17.08 -6.35
C ASN A 67 -6.90 -15.57 -6.65
N GLU A 68 -6.12 -15.12 -7.63
CA GLU A 68 -6.02 -13.71 -7.99
C GLU A 68 -7.36 -13.10 -8.44
N SER A 69 -8.15 -13.85 -9.22
CA SER A 69 -9.47 -13.41 -9.70
C SER A 69 -10.41 -13.11 -8.54
N PHE A 70 -10.40 -13.98 -7.53
CA PHE A 70 -11.12 -13.77 -6.29
C PHE A 70 -10.65 -12.53 -5.54
N PHE A 71 -9.33 -12.35 -5.40
CA PHE A 71 -8.77 -11.17 -4.75
C PHE A 71 -9.15 -9.87 -5.46
N ARG A 72 -9.12 -9.85 -6.80
CA ARG A 72 -9.62 -8.72 -7.60
C ARG A 72 -11.08 -8.43 -7.32
N THR A 73 -11.92 -9.47 -7.24
CA THR A 73 -13.35 -9.36 -6.95
C THR A 73 -13.60 -8.72 -5.58
N ILE A 74 -13.02 -9.28 -4.51
CA ILE A 74 -13.28 -8.82 -3.15
C ILE A 74 -12.69 -7.43 -2.87
N MET A 75 -11.57 -7.09 -3.52
CA MET A 75 -10.91 -5.78 -3.36
C MET A 75 -11.57 -4.67 -4.19
N GLY A 76 -12.40 -5.00 -5.18
CA GLY A 76 -13.07 -4.02 -6.05
C GLY A 76 -13.89 -2.98 -5.29
N CYS A 77 -14.45 -3.34 -4.13
CA CYS A 77 -15.18 -2.41 -3.27
C CYS A 77 -14.29 -1.42 -2.49
N LEU A 78 -12.97 -1.64 -2.47
CA LEU A 78 -11.97 -0.84 -1.75
C LEU A 78 -11.03 -0.09 -2.69
N GLY A 79 -10.82 -0.59 -3.91
CA GLY A 79 -9.93 0.01 -4.90
C GLY A 79 -9.48 -0.98 -5.97
N THR A 80 -8.35 -0.69 -6.61
CA THR A 80 -7.75 -1.57 -7.61
C THR A 80 -6.79 -2.54 -6.93
N TYR A 81 -7.02 -3.85 -7.10
CA TYR A 81 -6.03 -4.87 -6.75
C TYR A 81 -4.70 -4.61 -7.48
N MET A 82 -3.59 -4.71 -6.76
CA MET A 82 -2.25 -4.53 -7.30
C MET A 82 -1.42 -5.81 -7.19
N ASP A 83 -1.31 -6.37 -5.98
CA ASP A 83 -0.41 -7.50 -5.73
C ASP A 83 -0.76 -8.25 -4.44
N GLU A 84 -0.14 -9.40 -4.22
CA GLU A 84 -0.18 -10.20 -3.00
C GLU A 84 1.16 -10.15 -2.25
N TYR A 85 1.09 -10.18 -0.92
CA TYR A 85 2.30 -10.35 -0.11
C TYR A 85 2.93 -11.72 -0.37
N GLU A 86 4.26 -11.82 -0.27
CA GLU A 86 5.00 -13.04 -0.62
C GLU A 86 4.44 -14.31 0.06
N ASN A 87 4.11 -14.23 1.36
CA ASN A 87 3.53 -15.39 2.09
C ASN A 87 2.13 -15.77 1.60
N THR A 88 1.36 -14.80 1.09
CA THR A 88 0.03 -15.03 0.51
C THR A 88 0.17 -15.69 -0.85
N ARG A 89 1.01 -15.12 -1.73
CA ARG A 89 1.29 -15.61 -3.09
C ARG A 89 1.85 -17.03 -3.06
N ASN A 90 2.83 -17.28 -2.20
CA ASN A 90 3.47 -18.59 -2.04
C ASN A 90 2.67 -19.57 -1.19
N LYS A 91 1.44 -19.21 -0.76
CA LYS A 91 0.56 -20.04 0.07
C LYS A 91 1.23 -20.55 1.37
N LYS A 92 2.24 -19.84 1.88
CA LYS A 92 2.94 -20.14 3.14
C LYS A 92 2.01 -19.98 4.35
N ARG A 93 1.01 -19.09 4.23
CA ARG A 93 -0.08 -18.92 5.19
C ARG A 93 -1.42 -18.84 4.45
N LEU A 94 -2.40 -19.56 4.98
CA LEU A 94 -3.73 -19.67 4.39
C LEU A 94 -4.84 -19.07 5.27
N ASP A 95 -4.54 -18.79 6.53
CA ASP A 95 -5.45 -18.19 7.49
C ASP A 95 -5.72 -16.70 7.20
N VAL A 96 -4.74 -16.00 6.62
CA VAL A 96 -4.85 -14.60 6.20
C VAL A 96 -4.26 -14.43 4.81
N ALA A 97 -4.95 -13.72 3.92
CA ALA A 97 -4.39 -13.15 2.71
C ALA A 97 -4.03 -11.68 2.94
N ARG A 98 -2.81 -11.28 2.56
CA ARG A 98 -2.36 -9.88 2.61
C ARG A 98 -2.25 -9.39 1.17
N ILE A 99 -3.09 -8.42 0.82
CA ILE A 99 -3.33 -7.97 -0.55
C ILE A 99 -3.04 -6.47 -0.64
N ARG A 100 -2.25 -6.06 -1.62
CA ARG A 100 -1.94 -4.67 -1.91
C ARG A 100 -3.01 -4.09 -2.83
N VAL A 101 -3.59 -2.97 -2.40
CA VAL A 101 -4.66 -2.27 -3.11
C VAL A 101 -4.24 -0.83 -3.35
N ARG A 102 -4.52 -0.32 -4.56
CA ARG A 102 -4.49 1.10 -4.86
C ARG A 102 -5.86 1.70 -4.58
N THR A 103 -5.92 2.67 -3.67
CA THR A 103 -7.18 3.29 -3.24
C THR A 103 -7.03 4.79 -3.06
N SER A 104 -8.08 5.54 -3.38
CA SER A 104 -8.23 6.96 -3.02
C SER A 104 -8.85 7.14 -1.62
N THR A 105 -9.35 6.05 -1.01
CA THR A 105 -10.02 6.12 0.29
C THR A 105 -9.00 6.37 1.39
N LEU A 106 -9.17 7.48 2.13
CA LEU A 106 -8.33 7.82 3.28
C LEU A 106 -8.79 7.15 4.59
N GLN A 107 -10.05 6.72 4.66
CA GLN A 107 -10.68 6.14 5.85
C GLN A 107 -9.99 4.86 6.35
N LEU A 108 -10.18 4.59 7.66
CA LEU A 108 -9.91 3.29 8.25
C LEU A 108 -10.84 2.26 7.58
N VAL A 109 -10.25 1.23 6.99
CA VAL A 109 -11.06 0.14 6.41
C VAL A 109 -11.08 -1.01 7.39
N MET A 110 -12.20 -1.14 8.10
CA MET A 110 -12.60 -2.38 8.73
C MET A 110 -13.93 -2.74 8.08
N ARG A 111 -14.00 -3.88 7.39
CA ARG A 111 -15.20 -4.32 6.69
C ARG A 111 -15.38 -5.83 6.82
N THR A 112 -16.62 -6.25 6.82
CA THR A 112 -17.00 -7.66 6.73
C THR A 112 -17.89 -7.82 5.51
N MET A 113 -17.59 -8.82 4.69
CA MET A 113 -18.28 -9.08 3.43
C MET A 113 -18.85 -10.48 3.42
N ARG A 114 -20.09 -10.62 2.95
CA ARG A 114 -20.73 -11.93 2.76
C ARG A 114 -20.67 -12.26 1.28
N ILE A 115 -19.99 -13.34 0.95
CA ILE A 115 -19.81 -13.77 -0.44
C ILE A 115 -20.39 -15.17 -0.62
N LYS A 116 -21.16 -15.35 -1.68
CA LYS A 116 -21.69 -16.67 -2.06
C LYS A 116 -20.77 -17.27 -3.12
N ILE A 117 -20.22 -18.43 -2.81
CA ILE A 117 -19.30 -19.19 -3.66
C ILE A 117 -19.90 -20.59 -3.81
N ASN A 118 -20.21 -20.98 -5.05
CA ASN A 118 -20.81 -22.29 -5.38
C ASN A 118 -22.02 -22.63 -4.49
N GLY A 119 -22.91 -21.66 -4.29
CA GLY A 119 -24.12 -21.81 -3.48
C GLY A 119 -23.91 -21.75 -1.95
N LYS A 120 -22.67 -21.66 -1.46
CA LYS A 120 -22.36 -21.55 -0.02
C LYS A 120 -21.94 -20.12 0.33
N ILE A 121 -22.41 -19.63 1.47
CA ILE A 121 -22.10 -18.28 1.94
C ILE A 121 -20.88 -18.33 2.86
N PHE A 122 -19.91 -17.46 2.60
CA PHE A 122 -18.72 -17.25 3.41
C PHE A 122 -18.66 -15.81 3.90
N VAL A 123 -18.07 -15.62 5.07
CA VAL A 123 -17.90 -14.30 5.69
C VAL A 123 -16.41 -13.97 5.68
N ILE A 124 -16.07 -12.88 4.99
CA ILE A 124 -14.69 -12.42 4.83
C ILE A 124 -14.51 -11.14 5.61
N ARG A 125 -13.53 -11.14 6.51
CA ARG A 125 -13.15 -9.95 7.27
C ARG A 125 -11.97 -9.28 6.58
N MET A 126 -12.12 -8.01 6.23
CA MET A 126 -11.13 -7.18 5.55
C MET A 126 -10.72 -6.04 6.48
N ILE A 127 -9.42 -5.93 6.75
CA ILE A 127 -8.86 -4.89 7.62
C ILE A 127 -7.68 -4.26 6.91
N LYS A 128 -7.70 -2.94 6.76
CA LYS A 128 -6.54 -2.19 6.29
C LYS A 128 -5.46 -2.26 7.36
N GLU A 129 -4.25 -2.60 6.94
CA GLU A 129 -3.11 -2.48 7.82
C GLU A 129 -2.83 -1.01 8.07
N LEU A 130 -2.94 -0.63 9.34
CA LEU A 130 -2.38 0.59 9.84
C LEU A 130 -0.86 0.44 9.81
N PHE A 131 -0.15 1.53 9.55
CA PHE A 131 1.31 1.55 9.59
C PHE A 131 1.74 1.07 10.97
N VAL A 132 2.12 -0.20 11.06
CA VAL A 132 2.88 -0.69 12.19
C VAL A 132 4.31 -0.40 11.79
N GLU A 133 4.98 0.43 12.57
CA GLU A 133 6.36 0.90 12.42
C GLU A 133 7.43 -0.22 12.39
N ASN A 134 6.99 -1.47 12.21
CA ASN A 134 7.78 -2.68 12.26
C ASN A 134 8.44 -3.07 10.92
N GLU A 135 8.04 -2.49 9.78
CA GLU A 135 8.71 -2.81 8.49
C GLU A 135 10.02 -2.02 8.28
N HIS A 136 10.25 -0.94 9.04
CA HIS A 136 11.56 -0.26 9.06
C HIS A 136 12.67 -1.14 9.68
N LYS A 137 12.31 -2.07 10.57
CA LYS A 137 13.29 -2.98 11.21
C LYS A 137 13.90 -4.00 10.24
N LYS A 138 13.33 -4.18 9.04
CA LYS A 138 13.87 -5.12 8.05
C LYS A 138 15.01 -4.50 7.22
N PHE A 139 14.89 -3.22 6.86
CA PHE A 139 15.95 -2.47 6.19
C PHE A 139 17.12 -2.14 7.13
N GLU A 140 16.85 -1.86 8.41
CA GLU A 140 17.92 -1.63 9.38
C GLU A 140 18.74 -2.89 9.70
N LYS A 141 18.14 -4.09 9.64
CA LYS A 141 18.85 -5.36 9.91
C LYS A 141 19.78 -5.77 8.77
N GLU A 142 19.53 -5.34 7.54
CA GLU A 142 20.47 -5.52 6.43
C GLU A 142 21.62 -4.49 6.47
N ALA A 143 21.38 -3.31 7.05
CA ALA A 143 22.42 -2.29 7.27
C ALA A 143 23.28 -2.53 8.52
N LYS A 144 22.76 -3.26 9.53
CA LYS A 144 23.44 -3.54 10.80
C LYS A 144 23.56 -5.05 10.99
N GLY A 145 24.64 -5.61 10.45
CA GLY A 145 25.04 -6.98 10.75
C GLY A 145 25.14 -7.22 12.26
N ASN A 146 24.48 -8.29 12.72
CA ASN A 146 24.58 -8.95 14.03
C ASN A 146 24.86 -8.08 15.27
N MET A 147 23.83 -7.81 16.08
CA MET A 147 23.89 -7.91 17.56
C MET A 147 22.48 -8.17 18.13
N VAL A 148 22.46 -8.89 19.26
CA VAL A 148 21.37 -9.68 19.86
C VAL A 148 20.25 -8.84 20.51
N GLU A 149 19.07 -9.47 20.63
CA GLU A 149 17.79 -9.00 21.15
C GLU A 149 17.81 -8.36 22.55
N GLU A 150 16.95 -7.35 22.75
CA GLU A 150 16.21 -7.16 24.00
C GLU A 150 14.71 -6.99 23.70
N LYS A 151 13.89 -7.66 24.52
CA LYS A 151 12.43 -7.63 24.47
C LYS A 151 11.93 -6.48 25.34
N GLU A 152 11.00 -5.70 24.83
CA GLU A 152 10.05 -4.95 25.65
C GLU A 152 8.63 -5.31 25.25
N GLU A 153 7.89 -5.81 26.24
CA GLU A 153 6.44 -5.95 26.21
C GLU A 153 5.83 -4.58 26.51
N ASP A 154 4.97 -4.07 25.63
CA ASP A 154 4.03 -3.03 26.00
C ASP A 154 2.60 -3.44 25.64
N LYS A 155 1.78 -3.51 26.70
CA LYS A 155 0.33 -3.65 26.63
C LYS A 155 -0.26 -2.24 26.51
N SER A 156 -0.93 -1.94 25.41
CA SER A 156 -1.97 -0.91 25.41
C SER A 156 -3.31 -1.53 25.04
N SER A 157 -4.23 -1.41 25.97
CA SER A 157 -5.65 -1.68 25.82
C SER A 157 -6.28 -0.53 25.05
N GLU A 158 -6.80 -0.79 23.85
CA GLU A 158 -7.62 0.19 23.13
C GLU A 158 -9.00 -0.38 22.86
N GLU A 159 -9.98 0.36 23.36
CA GLU A 159 -11.41 0.06 23.33
C GLU A 159 -11.96 -0.01 21.91
N SER A 160 -12.87 -0.95 21.73
CA SER A 160 -13.58 -1.20 20.50
C SER A 160 -14.67 -0.15 20.30
N VAL A 161 -14.42 0.83 19.43
CA VAL A 161 -15.51 1.63 18.85
C VAL A 161 -16.01 0.89 17.61
N PHE A 162 -16.99 0.02 17.82
CA PHE A 162 -17.66 -0.75 16.78
C PHE A 162 -18.59 0.18 16.00
N SER A 163 -18.17 0.67 14.82
CA SER A 163 -19.10 1.33 13.91
C SER A 163 -19.88 0.27 13.12
N GLN A 164 -21.18 0.51 13.00
CA GLN A 164 -22.15 -0.33 12.31
C GLN A 164 -21.70 -0.53 10.83
N TYR A 165 -21.48 -1.78 10.41
CA TYR A 165 -20.95 -2.11 9.09
C TYR A 165 -22.07 -2.20 8.04
N ASP A 166 -21.85 -1.59 6.87
CA ASP A 166 -22.58 -1.95 5.66
C ASP A 166 -22.08 -3.31 5.15
N ALA A 167 -22.95 -4.32 5.18
CA ALA A 167 -22.67 -5.62 4.61
C ALA A 167 -22.79 -5.53 3.08
N VAL A 168 -21.68 -5.75 2.38
CA VAL A 168 -21.68 -5.91 0.93
C VAL A 168 -21.95 -7.39 0.62
N GLU A 169 -22.99 -7.66 -0.16
CA GLU A 169 -23.29 -8.98 -0.70
C GLU A 169 -22.72 -9.11 -2.12
N LEU A 170 -21.93 -10.16 -2.36
CA LEU A 170 -21.35 -10.47 -3.66
C LEU A 170 -21.54 -11.95 -4.01
N GLU A 171 -21.66 -12.25 -5.30
CA GLU A 171 -21.62 -13.62 -5.84
C GLU A 171 -20.31 -13.82 -6.63
N TYR A 172 -19.70 -14.99 -6.48
CA TYR A 172 -18.47 -15.37 -7.17
C TYR A 172 -18.49 -16.86 -7.54
N SER A 173 -17.94 -17.21 -8.70
CA SER A 173 -17.74 -18.59 -9.19
C SER A 173 -16.25 -18.83 -9.40
N ASP A 174 -15.75 -20.00 -8.99
CA ASP A 174 -14.33 -20.39 -9.06
C ASP A 174 -14.01 -21.31 -10.26
N GLU A 175 -14.94 -21.49 -11.19
CA GLU A 175 -14.79 -22.24 -12.45
C GLU A 175 -13.68 -21.70 -13.37
#